data_AF-A0A966CWF2-F1
#
_entry.id   AF-A0A966CWF2-F1
#
_cell.length_a   1.000
_cell.length_b   1.000
_cell.length_c   1.000
_cell.angle_alpha   90.00
_cell.angle_beta   90.00
_cell.angle_gamma   90.00
#
_symmetry.space_group_name_H-M   'P 1'
#
loop_
_entity.id
_entity.type
_entity.pdbx_description
1 polymer ?
#
loop_
_entity_poly.entity_id
_entity_poly.type
_entity_poly.pdbx_seq_one_letter_code
_entity_poly.pdbx_strand_id
1 'polypeptide(L)'
;MKSQSEIIAHDPALRRKVFLAALLAALVLLPLLIWGLHGGKDWVMTQPLVKSVRILGLAMAGIFLTLVPVALFLGWLGLRIAKARVFPLPGARVLRPTIRLTGEEAAARGRLIMILSAMLGLCGLAGAALAMTFIHLMLSGS
;
A
#
# COMPACT_ATOMS: atom_id res chain seq x y z
N MET A 1 32.62 18.42 10.30
CA MET A 1 31.97 18.30 11.63
C MET A 1 31.37 16.90 11.74
N LYS A 2 31.85 16.08 12.69
CA LYS A 2 31.27 14.75 12.94
C LYS A 2 29.90 14.93 13.59
N SER A 3 28.84 14.68 12.82
CA SER A 3 27.48 14.61 13.36
C SER A 3 27.44 13.49 14.38
N GLN A 4 27.22 13.82 15.66
CA GLN A 4 26.94 12.82 16.69
C GLN A 4 25.62 12.16 16.29
N SER A 5 25.72 10.96 15.73
CA SER A 5 24.57 10.18 15.29
C SER A 5 23.75 9.76 16.51
N GLU A 6 22.75 10.55 16.86
CA GLU A 6 21.77 10.22 17.88
C GLU A 6 20.96 9.00 17.41
N ILE A 7 21.21 7.85 18.03
CA ILE A 7 20.50 6.60 17.75
C ILE A 7 19.17 6.68 18.48
N ILE A 8 18.08 6.75 17.72
CA ILE A 8 16.74 6.73 18.32
C ILE A 8 16.44 5.29 18.73
N ALA A 9 16.21 5.09 20.03
CA ALA A 9 15.86 3.80 20.61
C ALA A 9 14.50 3.31 20.05
N HIS A 10 14.43 2.01 19.78
CA HIS A 10 13.24 1.37 19.22
C HIS A 10 12.13 1.26 20.29
N ASP A 11 10.87 1.38 19.88
CA ASP A 11 9.71 1.13 20.75
C ASP A 11 9.17 -0.31 20.52
N PRO A 12 9.43 -1.27 21.43
CA PRO A 12 8.97 -2.65 21.28
C PRO A 12 7.43 -2.78 21.35
N ALA A 13 6.73 -1.82 21.97
CA ALA A 13 5.27 -1.84 22.05
C ALA A 13 4.63 -1.58 20.68
N LEU A 14 5.24 -0.73 19.85
CA LEU A 14 4.77 -0.50 18.48
C LEU A 14 4.94 -1.76 17.62
N ARG A 15 6.06 -2.48 17.79
CA ARG A 15 6.29 -3.76 17.09
C ARG A 15 5.22 -4.79 17.42
N ARG A 16 4.84 -4.91 18.70
CA ARG A 16 3.74 -5.80 19.11
C ARG A 16 2.40 -5.38 18.51
N LYS A 17 2.08 -4.09 18.47
CA LYS A 17 0.84 -3.58 17.86
C LYS A 17 0.77 -3.83 16.36
N VAL A 18 1.86 -3.54 15.63
CA VAL A 18 1.92 -3.80 14.18
C VAL A 18 1.84 -5.30 13.90
N PHE A 19 2.53 -6.13 14.69
CA PHE A 19 2.46 -7.58 14.57
C PHE A 19 1.06 -8.11 14.87
N LEU A 20 0.40 -7.65 15.93
CA LEU A 20 -0.97 -8.01 16.28
C LEU A 20 -1.96 -7.55 15.21
N ALA A 21 -1.82 -6.33 14.70
CA ALA A 21 -2.67 -5.82 13.63
C ALA A 21 -2.48 -6.63 12.33
N ALA A 22 -1.23 -6.96 11.97
CA ALA A 22 -0.94 -7.81 10.82
C ALA A 22 -1.46 -9.23 11.02
N LEU A 23 -1.33 -9.79 12.22
CA LEU A 23 -1.84 -11.11 12.57
C LEU A 23 -3.36 -11.14 12.49
N LEU A 24 -4.06 -10.16 13.07
CA LEU A 24 -5.52 -10.03 13.01
C LEU A 24 -5.99 -9.80 11.56
N ALA A 25 -5.31 -8.93 10.82
CA ALA A 25 -5.61 -8.71 9.41
C ALA A 25 -5.44 -10.01 8.62
N ALA A 26 -4.36 -10.77 8.84
CA ALA A 26 -4.17 -12.08 8.22
C ALA A 26 -5.24 -13.08 8.66
N LEU A 27 -5.59 -13.13 9.95
CA LEU A 27 -6.61 -14.05 10.47
C LEU A 27 -8.00 -13.79 9.89
N VAL A 28 -8.29 -12.55 9.47
CA VAL A 28 -9.56 -12.19 8.85
C VAL A 28 -9.49 -12.29 7.32
N LEU A 29 -8.45 -11.71 6.70
CA LEU A 29 -8.31 -11.68 5.25
C LEU A 29 -8.06 -13.07 4.67
N LEU A 30 -7.24 -13.90 5.31
CA LEU A 30 -6.86 -15.20 4.75
C LEU A 30 -8.06 -16.15 4.65
N PRO A 31 -8.89 -16.34 5.70
CA PRO A 31 -10.10 -17.17 5.59
C PRO A 31 -11.13 -16.57 4.66
N LEU A 32 -11.29 -15.23 4.63
CA LEU A 32 -12.21 -14.57 3.70
C LEU A 32 -11.79 -14.79 2.25
N LEU A 33 -10.49 -14.76 1.98
CA LEU A 33 -9.91 -14.99 0.66
C LEU A 33 -10.00 -16.48 0.28
N ILE A 34 -9.76 -17.40 1.21
CA ILE A 34 -9.95 -18.84 0.99
C ILE A 34 -11.42 -19.16 0.72
N TRP A 35 -12.34 -18.64 1.54
CA TRP A 35 -13.78 -18.83 1.38
C TRP A 35 -14.28 -18.23 0.07
N GLY A 36 -13.84 -17.02 -0.26
CA GLY A 36 -14.13 -16.36 -1.53
C GLY A 36 -13.59 -17.12 -2.74
N LEU A 37 -12.41 -17.73 -2.65
CA LEU A 37 -11.84 -18.55 -3.73
C LEU A 37 -12.54 -19.90 -3.89
N HIS A 38 -12.89 -20.57 -2.78
CA HIS A 38 -13.58 -21.87 -2.81
C HIS A 38 -15.02 -21.72 -3.30
N GLY A 39 -15.81 -20.85 -2.67
CA GLY A 39 -17.21 -20.61 -3.08
C GLY A 39 -17.32 -19.85 -4.39
N GLY A 40 -16.34 -18.98 -4.70
CA GLY A 40 -16.31 -18.21 -5.92
C GLY A 40 -16.09 -19.05 -7.17
N LYS A 41 -15.31 -20.13 -7.11
CA LYS A 41 -15.10 -21.01 -8.29
C LYS A 41 -16.41 -21.65 -8.75
N ASP A 42 -17.16 -22.25 -7.84
CA ASP A 42 -18.41 -22.95 -8.18
C ASP A 42 -19.50 -21.96 -8.61
N TRP A 43 -19.54 -20.79 -7.97
CA TRP A 43 -20.47 -19.72 -8.34
C TRP A 43 -20.12 -19.06 -9.69
N VAL A 44 -18.83 -18.88 -10.00
CA VAL A 44 -18.37 -18.32 -11.28
C VAL A 44 -18.65 -19.27 -12.45
N MET A 45 -18.58 -20.58 -12.23
CA MET A 45 -18.89 -21.60 -13.24
C MET A 45 -20.38 -21.71 -13.56
N THR A 46 -21.26 -21.26 -12.65
CA THR A 46 -22.72 -21.28 -12.84
C THR A 46 -23.28 -19.98 -13.43
N GLN A 47 -22.48 -18.89 -13.45
CA GLN A 47 -22.89 -17.61 -14.01
C GLN A 47 -22.50 -17.49 -15.49
N PRO A 48 -23.27 -16.75 -16.31
CA PRO A 48 -22.89 -16.45 -17.68
C PRO A 48 -21.56 -15.71 -17.72
N LEU A 49 -20.69 -16.08 -18.66
CA LEU A 49 -19.30 -15.59 -18.81
C LEU A 49 -19.19 -14.07 -18.66
N VAL A 50 -20.14 -13.34 -19.25
CA VAL A 50 -20.27 -11.87 -19.20
C VAL A 50 -20.33 -11.32 -17.76
N LYS A 51 -21.12 -11.94 -16.87
CA LYS A 51 -21.23 -11.52 -15.47
C LYS A 51 -19.94 -11.83 -14.70
N SER A 52 -19.36 -13.01 -14.94
CA SER A 52 -18.14 -13.45 -14.27
C SER A 52 -16.94 -12.54 -14.60
N VAL A 53 -16.75 -12.16 -15.87
CA VAL A 53 -15.69 -11.23 -16.29
C VAL A 53 -15.88 -9.84 -15.67
N ARG A 54 -17.11 -9.34 -15.62
CA ARG A 54 -17.42 -8.03 -15.02
C ARG A 54 -17.12 -8.01 -13.52
N ILE A 55 -17.48 -9.06 -12.79
CA ILE A 55 -17.22 -9.17 -11.35
C ILE A 55 -15.73 -9.28 -11.08
N LEU A 56 -15.01 -10.10 -11.85
CA LEU A 56 -13.57 -10.26 -11.71
C LEU A 56 -12.83 -8.94 -11.97
N GLY A 57 -13.18 -8.23 -13.05
CA GLY A 57 -12.56 -6.94 -13.34
C GLY A 57 -12.89 -5.85 -12.32
N LEU A 58 -14.11 -5.84 -11.76
CA LEU A 58 -14.47 -4.95 -10.65
C LEU A 58 -13.65 -5.26 -9.39
N ALA A 59 -13.47 -6.55 -9.08
CA ALA A 59 -12.65 -6.99 -7.94
C ALA A 59 -11.18 -6.59 -8.13
N MET A 60 -10.61 -6.80 -9.33
CA MET A 60 -9.25 -6.37 -9.65
C MET A 60 -9.11 -4.84 -9.56
N ALA A 61 -10.06 -4.09 -10.12
CA ALA A 61 -10.07 -2.63 -10.02
C ALA A 61 -10.12 -2.18 -8.56
N GLY A 62 -10.96 -2.81 -7.73
CA GLY A 62 -11.04 -2.56 -6.29
C GLY A 62 -9.70 -2.79 -5.59
N ILE A 63 -9.02 -3.91 -5.87
CA ILE A 63 -7.69 -4.22 -5.31
C ILE A 63 -6.68 -3.13 -5.69
N PHE A 64 -6.59 -2.76 -6.97
CA PHE A 64 -5.67 -1.70 -7.40
C PHE A 64 -6.00 -0.34 -6.79
N LEU A 65 -7.29 -0.05 -6.57
CA LEU A 65 -7.72 1.20 -5.95
C LEU A 65 -7.28 1.30 -4.49
N THR A 66 -7.09 0.19 -3.77
CA THR A 66 -6.53 0.20 -2.41
C THR A 66 -5.09 0.72 -2.33
N LEU A 67 -4.36 0.71 -3.45
CA LEU A 67 -3.00 1.26 -3.50
C LEU A 67 -3.00 2.80 -3.46
N VAL A 68 -4.08 3.45 -3.87
CA VAL A 68 -4.21 4.92 -3.90
C VAL A 68 -4.11 5.54 -2.50
N PRO A 69 -4.90 5.13 -1.48
CA PRO A 69 -4.76 5.70 -0.14
C PRO A 69 -3.38 5.42 0.47
N VAL A 70 -2.76 4.27 0.18
CA VAL A 70 -1.39 3.95 0.61
C VAL A 70 -0.38 4.90 -0.03
N ALA A 71 -0.50 5.15 -1.33
CA ALA A 71 0.31 6.11 -2.05
C ALA A 71 0.14 7.52 -1.46
N LEU A 72 -1.09 7.98 -1.22
CA LEU A 72 -1.37 9.29 -0.62
C LEU A 72 -0.73 9.44 0.77
N PHE A 73 -0.86 8.42 1.62
CA PHE A 73 -0.23 8.40 2.94
C PHE A 73 1.30 8.51 2.84
N LEU A 74 1.93 7.71 1.97
CA LEU A 74 3.37 7.76 1.75
C LEU A 74 3.81 9.12 1.19
N GLY A 75 3.03 9.70 0.28
CA GLY A 75 3.32 11.01 -0.31
C GLY A 75 3.27 12.13 0.73
N TRP A 76 2.25 12.10 1.58
CA TRP A 76 2.13 13.02 2.73
C TRP A 76 3.29 12.86 3.71
N LEU A 77 3.69 11.62 4.02
CA LEU A 77 4.82 11.33 4.89
C LEU A 77 6.14 11.84 4.30
N GLY A 78 6.39 11.55 3.02
CA GLY A 78 7.57 12.00 2.29
C GLY A 78 7.66 13.53 2.23
N LEU A 79 6.53 14.21 1.98
CA LEU A 79 6.45 15.67 1.99
C LEU A 79 6.78 16.25 3.37
N ARG A 80 6.25 15.66 4.45
CA ARG A 80 6.55 16.08 5.82
C ARG A 80 8.02 15.91 6.15
N ILE A 81 8.63 14.77 5.78
CA ILE A 81 10.07 14.52 5.97
C ILE A 81 10.90 15.53 5.18
N ALA A 82 10.55 15.78 3.92
CA ALA A 82 11.27 16.72 3.05
C ALA A 82 11.21 18.16 3.58
N LYS A 83 10.04 18.60 4.07
CA LYS A 83 9.86 19.92 4.68
C LYS A 83 10.58 20.06 6.03
N ALA A 84 10.48 19.03 6.89
CA ALA A 84 11.09 19.06 8.21
C ALA A 84 12.62 18.90 8.15
N ARG A 85 13.18 18.35 7.06
CA ARG A 85 14.61 18.02 6.89
C ARG A 85 15.15 17.15 8.03
N VAL A 86 14.30 16.31 8.62
CA VAL A 86 14.66 15.37 9.69
C VAL A 86 13.98 14.04 9.42
N PHE A 87 14.73 12.96 9.51
CA PHE A 87 14.22 11.60 9.41
C PHE A 87 14.79 10.73 10.54
N PRO A 88 13.96 10.00 11.30
CA PRO A 88 12.49 10.01 11.30
C PRO A 88 11.90 11.36 11.80
N LEU A 89 10.61 11.60 11.55
CA LEU A 89 9.92 12.78 12.08
C LEU A 89 10.04 12.84 13.62
N PRO A 90 10.14 14.03 14.23
CA PRO A 90 10.21 14.17 15.68
C PRO A 90 8.96 13.56 16.33
N GLY A 91 9.15 12.75 17.37
CA GLY A 91 8.07 12.01 18.04
C GLY A 91 7.56 10.76 17.29
N ALA A 92 8.10 10.45 16.10
CA ALA A 92 7.77 9.22 15.40
C ALA A 92 8.43 8.01 16.09
N ARG A 93 7.62 7.00 16.39
CA ARG A 93 8.10 5.73 16.95
C ARG A 93 8.71 4.89 15.84
N VAL A 94 9.98 4.54 15.98
CA VAL A 94 10.70 3.69 15.02
C VAL A 94 10.67 2.22 15.45
N LEU A 95 10.40 1.35 14.48
CA LEU A 95 10.35 -0.12 14.66
C LEU A 95 11.73 -0.76 14.81
N ARG A 96 12.78 -0.09 14.29
CA ARG A 96 14.17 -0.53 14.35
C ARG A 96 15.05 0.65 14.76
N PRO A 97 16.21 0.41 15.39
CA PRO A 97 17.20 1.46 15.61
C PRO A 97 17.47 2.15 14.28
N THR A 98 17.17 3.44 14.20
CA THR A 98 17.29 4.21 12.97
C THR A 98 18.19 5.40 13.27
N ILE A 99 19.21 5.59 12.45
CA ILE A 99 20.09 6.76 12.56
C ILE A 99 19.25 7.99 12.21
N ARG A 100 19.27 8.99 13.09
CA ARG A 100 18.65 10.28 12.83
C ARG A 100 19.43 10.98 11.72
N LEU A 101 18.77 11.20 10.59
CA LEU A 101 19.30 11.97 9.47
C LEU A 101 18.74 13.39 9.55
N THR A 102 19.58 14.37 9.25
CA THR A 102 19.23 15.80 9.30
C THR A 102 19.73 16.52 8.05
N GLY A 103 19.06 17.60 7.66
CA GLY A 103 19.47 18.41 6.52
C GLY A 103 19.11 17.77 5.17
N GLU A 104 20.02 17.87 4.19
CA GLU A 104 19.77 17.45 2.81
C GLU A 104 19.59 15.92 2.66
N GLU A 105 20.25 15.11 3.48
CA GLU A 105 20.10 13.65 3.43
C GLU A 105 18.67 13.22 3.81
N ALA A 106 18.10 13.84 4.85
CA ALA A 106 16.72 13.62 5.23
C ALA A 106 15.74 14.12 4.15
N ALA A 107 16.03 15.28 3.56
CA ALA A 107 15.24 15.81 2.46
C ALA A 107 15.25 14.88 1.23
N ALA A 108 16.42 14.33 0.88
CA ALA A 108 16.57 13.37 -0.21
C ALA A 108 15.75 12.10 0.05
N ARG A 109 15.75 11.56 1.27
CA ARG A 109 14.88 10.42 1.62
C ARG A 109 13.40 10.76 1.53
N GLY A 110 12.99 11.95 1.97
CA GLY A 110 11.62 12.43 1.82
C GLY A 110 11.18 12.49 0.36
N ARG A 111 12.04 13.02 -0.53
CA ARG A 111 11.82 13.04 -1.98
C ARG A 111 11.72 11.64 -2.57
N LEU A 112 12.58 10.71 -2.14
CA LEU A 112 12.55 9.31 -2.58
C LEU A 112 11.22 8.63 -2.22
N ILE A 113 10.73 8.84 -0.99
CA ILE A 113 9.42 8.34 -0.55
C ILE A 113 8.30 8.94 -1.40
N MET A 114 8.37 10.24 -1.74
CA MET A 114 7.40 10.87 -2.63
C MET A 114 7.41 10.27 -4.04
N ILE A 115 8.59 9.98 -4.61
CA ILE A 115 8.70 9.34 -5.93
C ILE A 115 8.06 7.94 -5.89
N LEU A 116 8.37 7.15 -4.87
CA LEU A 116 7.78 5.81 -4.69
C LEU A 116 6.25 5.88 -4.51
N SER A 117 5.77 6.87 -3.75
CA SER A 117 4.35 7.17 -3.59
C SER A 117 3.68 7.49 -4.94
N ALA A 118 4.29 8.35 -5.76
CA ALA A 118 3.76 8.70 -7.07
C ALA A 118 3.72 7.47 -8.00
N MET A 119 4.78 6.66 -8.04
CA MET A 119 4.81 5.42 -8.80
C MET A 119 3.72 4.45 -8.34
N LEU A 120 3.54 4.28 -7.02
CA LEU A 120 2.52 3.41 -6.47
C LEU A 120 1.10 3.89 -6.82
N GLY A 121 0.86 5.20 -6.74
CA GLY A 121 -0.40 5.82 -7.12
C GLY A 121 -0.70 5.64 -8.61
N LEU A 122 0.30 5.83 -9.47
CA LEU A 122 0.19 5.55 -10.91
C LEU A 122 -0.10 4.09 -11.19
N CYS A 123 0.57 3.14 -10.53
CA CYS A 123 0.29 1.71 -10.67
C CYS A 123 -1.14 1.37 -10.23
N GLY A 124 -1.64 1.95 -9.12
CA GLY A 124 -3.01 1.76 -8.67
C GLY A 124 -4.04 2.29 -9.66
N LEU A 125 -3.86 3.52 -10.15
CA LEU A 125 -4.77 4.13 -11.12
C LEU A 125 -4.72 3.43 -12.48
N ALA A 126 -3.52 3.16 -13.00
CA ALA A 126 -3.35 2.47 -14.27
C ALA A 126 -3.87 1.03 -14.21
N GLY A 127 -3.63 0.30 -13.12
CA GLY A 127 -4.15 -1.05 -12.92
C GLY A 127 -5.68 -1.08 -12.87
N ALA A 128 -6.29 -0.14 -12.15
CA ALA A 128 -7.75 -0.01 -12.12
C ALA A 128 -8.34 0.37 -13.48
N ALA A 129 -7.71 1.29 -14.20
CA ALA A 129 -8.13 1.67 -15.55
C ALA A 129 -8.01 0.50 -16.54
N LEU A 130 -6.89 -0.21 -16.53
CA LEU A 130 -6.68 -1.39 -17.37
C LEU A 130 -7.69 -2.51 -17.07
N ALA A 131 -8.01 -2.75 -15.80
CA ALA A 131 -9.03 -3.72 -15.42
C ALA A 131 -10.41 -3.36 -15.99
N MET A 132 -10.78 -2.08 -15.95
CA MET A 132 -12.05 -1.59 -16.53
C MET A 132 -12.05 -1.64 -18.07
N THR A 133 -10.94 -1.25 -18.71
CA THR A 133 -10.80 -1.34 -20.17
C THR A 133 -10.86 -2.78 -20.64
N PHE A 134 -10.24 -3.71 -19.91
CA PHE A 134 -10.30 -5.14 -20.22
C PHE A 134 -11.74 -5.67 -20.14
N ILE A 135 -12.51 -5.29 -19.12
CA ILE A 135 -13.95 -5.60 -19.05
C ILE A 135 -14.67 -5.07 -20.30
N HIS A 136 -14.46 -3.79 -20.63
CA HIS A 136 -15.14 -3.18 -21.77
C HIS A 136 -14.82 -3.90 -23.09
N LEU A 137 -13.55 -4.21 -23.34
CA LEU A 137 -13.10 -4.89 -24.55
C LEU A 137 -13.75 -6.28 -24.71
N MET A 138 -13.78 -7.05 -23.61
CA MET A 138 -14.38 -8.39 -23.59
C MET A 138 -15.90 -8.36 -23.79
N LEU A 139 -16.58 -7.31 -23.32
CA LEU A 139 -18.03 -7.16 -23.48
C LEU A 139 -18.43 -6.59 -24.85
N SER A 140 -17.54 -5.84 -25.51
CA SER A 140 -17.78 -5.33 -26.87
C SER A 140 -17.53 -6.36 -27.98
N GLY A 141 -16.85 -7.47 -27.67
CA GLY A 141 -16.51 -8.52 -28.62
C GLY A 141 -17.46 -9.73 -28.63
N SER A 142 -18.50 -9.72 -27.80
CA SER A 142 -19.52 -10.78 -27.67
C SER A 142 -20.89 -10.29 -28.11
#